data_AF-G9ZDG1-F1
#
_entry.id   AF-G9ZDG1-F1
#
_cell.length_a   1.000
_cell.length_b   1.000
_cell.length_c   1.000
_cell.angle_alpha   90.00
_cell.angle_beta   90.00
_cell.angle_gamma   90.00
#
_symmetry.space_group_name_H-M   'P 1'
#
loop_
_entity.id
_entity.type
_entity.pdbx_description
1 polymer ?
#
loop_
_entity_poly.entity_id
_entity_poly.type
_entity_poly.pdbx_seq_one_letter_code
_entity_poly.pdbx_strand_id
1 'polypeptide(L)'
;MRVSIHHRCADFNSYRAARVKSLFNVASGADVYIDADLPLDARPWQIGVIVGPSGSGKTSLGKHLGALYAPAWPRDRPIVDAITPDGSFDDVTTALASVGLGTVPAWLRPYAALSNGEQFRANLARVICEAPPLVVIDEFSSVVDRQIAQIGAGAFAKAWRRLPTQPQAVLLSCHYDILDWLTPDWVFDTASGTFQWGWPRRRPTIGLEIYQCRQADWALFAPHHYLNLPPMIAATHYMGLVDGQPVAHIAFSTRPGMTEARACRLVVMPEWQGAGVGMRFLNGCCALWLAGQNRYGLPLRTLFHTSHPGLAAALRRDARWTQVSGMLYGSNKGRSRDTLRKSGAGSGFGGHFRAVQGFRYLGEEDACTS
;
A
#
# COMPACT_ATOMS: atom_id res chain seq x y z
N MET A 1 -25.67 -3.57 -20.55
CA MET A 1 -25.11 -2.91 -21.74
C MET A 1 -24.39 -3.96 -22.57
N ARG A 2 -24.69 -4.07 -23.86
CA ARG A 2 -23.97 -4.99 -24.77
C ARG A 2 -22.88 -4.23 -25.50
N VAL A 3 -21.65 -4.72 -25.43
CA VAL A 3 -20.47 -4.15 -26.06
C VAL A 3 -20.03 -5.08 -27.17
N SER A 4 -20.15 -4.62 -28.41
CA SER A 4 -19.66 -5.35 -29.58
C SER A 4 -18.55 -4.52 -30.23
N ILE A 5 -17.30 -4.98 -30.13
CA ILE A 5 -16.13 -4.34 -30.70
C ILE A 5 -15.69 -5.14 -31.91
N HIS A 6 -15.59 -4.46 -33.05
CA HIS A 6 -15.01 -5.00 -34.27
C HIS A 6 -13.72 -4.25 -34.58
N HIS A 7 -12.58 -4.89 -34.33
CA HIS A 7 -11.30 -4.39 -34.82
C HIS A 7 -11.11 -4.89 -36.25
N ARG A 8 -11.14 -3.94 -37.18
CA ARG A 8 -10.86 -4.19 -38.59
C ARG A 8 -9.56 -3.53 -39.00
N CYS A 9 -8.66 -4.27 -39.62
CA CYS A 9 -7.54 -3.69 -40.37
C CYS A 9 -7.65 -4.03 -41.86
N ALA A 10 -6.80 -3.42 -42.68
CA ALA A 10 -6.73 -3.79 -44.09
C ALA A 10 -6.20 -5.22 -44.21
N ASP A 11 -6.82 -6.03 -45.07
CA ASP A 11 -6.26 -7.34 -45.38
C ASP A 11 -5.06 -7.17 -46.32
N PHE A 12 -3.86 -7.34 -45.78
CA PHE A 12 -2.62 -7.09 -46.52
C PHE A 12 -2.20 -8.33 -47.33
N ASN A 13 -1.86 -8.11 -48.61
CA ASN A 13 -1.41 -9.16 -49.54
C ASN A 13 0.07 -9.02 -49.94
N SER A 14 0.91 -8.51 -49.02
CA SER A 14 2.36 -8.54 -49.24
C SER A 14 2.86 -9.99 -49.35
N TYR A 15 3.99 -10.22 -50.03
CA TYR A 15 4.55 -11.57 -50.21
C TYR A 15 4.66 -12.35 -48.89
N ARG A 16 5.12 -11.71 -47.81
CA ARG A 16 5.22 -12.34 -46.48
C ARG A 16 3.84 -12.68 -45.90
N ALA A 17 2.86 -11.77 -46.01
CA ALA A 17 1.50 -12.01 -45.52
C ALA A 17 0.83 -13.16 -46.28
N ALA A 18 0.90 -13.16 -47.62
CA ALA A 18 0.35 -14.24 -48.45
C ALA A 18 1.04 -15.59 -48.17
N ARG A 19 2.36 -15.60 -47.98
CA ARG A 19 3.11 -16.82 -47.63
C ARG A 19 2.71 -17.36 -46.25
N VAL A 20 2.48 -16.50 -45.25
CA VAL A 20 1.98 -16.92 -43.93
C VAL A 20 0.55 -17.45 -44.02
N LYS A 21 -0.35 -16.76 -44.73
CA LYS A 21 -1.72 -17.24 -44.99
C LYS A 21 -1.71 -18.63 -45.64
N SER A 22 -0.83 -18.85 -46.61
CA SER A 22 -0.66 -20.13 -47.30
C SER A 22 -0.06 -21.21 -46.41
N LEU A 23 0.99 -20.91 -45.65
CA LEU A 23 1.69 -21.89 -44.79
C LEU A 23 0.82 -22.38 -43.62
N PHE A 24 -0.02 -21.52 -43.06
CA PHE A 24 -0.85 -21.83 -41.88
C PHE A 24 -2.34 -21.96 -42.21
N ASN A 25 -2.73 -21.89 -43.49
CA ASN A 25 -4.10 -21.97 -43.98
C ASN A 25 -5.08 -21.00 -43.29
N VAL A 26 -4.66 -19.73 -43.10
CA VAL A 26 -5.47 -18.68 -42.48
C VAL A 26 -5.99 -17.74 -43.57
N ALA A 27 -7.32 -17.55 -43.64
CA ALA A 27 -7.95 -16.72 -44.68
C ALA A 27 -7.69 -15.22 -44.48
N SER A 28 -7.79 -14.73 -43.23
CA SER A 28 -7.59 -13.34 -42.86
C SER A 28 -7.26 -13.26 -41.36
N GLY A 29 -6.37 -12.34 -40.99
CA GLY A 29 -6.16 -11.93 -39.59
C GLY A 29 -6.75 -10.54 -39.30
N ALA A 30 -7.57 -10.02 -40.22
CA ALA A 30 -7.94 -8.62 -40.26
C ALA A 30 -9.15 -8.26 -39.40
N ASP A 31 -9.89 -9.26 -38.93
CA ASP A 31 -11.14 -9.10 -38.19
C ASP A 31 -11.05 -9.76 -36.82
N VAL A 32 -11.11 -8.95 -35.76
CA VAL A 32 -11.25 -9.42 -34.37
C VAL A 32 -12.56 -8.90 -33.81
N TYR A 33 -13.46 -9.82 -33.45
CA TYR A 33 -14.74 -9.53 -32.83
C TYR A 33 -14.68 -9.83 -31.33
N ILE A 34 -15.13 -8.88 -30.52
CA ILE A 34 -15.33 -9.06 -29.08
C ILE A 34 -16.78 -8.67 -28.81
N ASP A 35 -17.61 -9.63 -28.41
CA ASP A 35 -18.98 -9.37 -27.96
C ASP A 35 -19.06 -9.68 -26.46
N ALA A 36 -19.51 -8.71 -25.67
CA ALA A 36 -19.59 -8.81 -24.22
C ALA A 36 -20.90 -8.19 -23.72
N ASP A 37 -21.70 -8.95 -22.98
CA ASP A 37 -22.84 -8.41 -22.26
C ASP A 37 -22.44 -8.05 -20.83
N LEU A 38 -22.47 -6.75 -20.53
CA LEU A 38 -22.07 -6.14 -19.27
C LEU A 38 -23.27 -5.39 -18.69
N PRO A 39 -24.13 -6.03 -17.87
CA PRO A 39 -25.32 -5.41 -17.30
C PRO A 39 -25.00 -4.43 -16.15
N LEU A 40 -24.00 -3.56 -16.30
CA LEU A 40 -23.42 -2.71 -15.24
C LEU A 40 -24.42 -1.76 -14.58
N ASP A 41 -25.50 -1.39 -15.26
CA ASP A 41 -26.55 -0.52 -14.72
C ASP A 41 -27.52 -1.24 -13.78
N ALA A 42 -27.45 -2.57 -13.67
CA ALA A 42 -28.41 -3.34 -12.88
C ALA A 42 -28.18 -3.21 -11.36
N ARG A 43 -26.98 -2.82 -10.92
CA ARG A 43 -26.62 -2.66 -9.49
C ARG A 43 -25.56 -1.56 -9.33
N PRO A 44 -25.53 -0.84 -8.20
CA PRO A 44 -24.41 0.04 -7.90
C PRO A 44 -23.13 -0.76 -7.70
N TRP A 45 -22.01 -0.22 -8.16
CA TRP A 45 -20.68 -0.82 -8.06
C TRP A 45 -19.62 0.27 -8.00
N GLN A 46 -18.46 -0.06 -7.43
CA GLN A 46 -17.27 0.80 -7.39
C GLN A 46 -16.05 0.13 -8.04
N ILE A 47 -15.93 -1.19 -7.98
CA ILE A 47 -14.78 -1.92 -8.53
C ILE A 47 -15.24 -3.05 -9.44
N GLY A 48 -14.97 -2.91 -10.73
CA GLY A 48 -15.11 -3.93 -11.74
C GLY A 48 -13.78 -4.50 -12.18
N VAL A 49 -13.74 -5.76 -12.59
CA VAL A 49 -12.51 -6.37 -13.11
C VAL A 49 -12.77 -7.09 -14.43
N ILE A 50 -11.94 -6.82 -15.42
CA ILE A 50 -11.89 -7.58 -16.67
C ILE A 50 -10.63 -8.45 -16.62
N VAL A 51 -10.83 -9.77 -16.56
CA VAL A 51 -9.75 -10.76 -16.52
C VAL A 51 -9.62 -11.54 -17.83
N GLY A 52 -8.45 -12.12 -18.07
CA GLY A 52 -8.22 -13.08 -19.14
C GLY A 52 -6.83 -13.02 -19.77
N PRO A 53 -6.47 -13.97 -20.65
CA PRO A 53 -5.15 -14.11 -21.25
C PRO A 53 -4.68 -12.86 -22.01
N SER A 54 -3.38 -12.69 -22.18
CA SER A 54 -2.85 -11.63 -23.05
C SER A 54 -3.41 -11.79 -24.48
N GLY A 55 -3.82 -10.68 -25.10
CA GLY A 55 -4.42 -10.69 -26.44
C GLY A 55 -5.93 -10.98 -26.49
N SER A 56 -6.59 -11.26 -25.35
CA SER A 56 -8.04 -11.57 -25.30
C SER A 56 -8.97 -10.36 -25.48
N GLY A 57 -8.44 -9.15 -25.71
CA GLY A 57 -9.25 -7.95 -25.93
C GLY A 57 -9.61 -7.14 -24.69
N LYS A 58 -9.02 -7.42 -23.51
CA LYS A 58 -9.26 -6.67 -22.25
C LYS A 58 -9.10 -5.16 -22.42
N THR A 59 -7.98 -4.72 -23.00
CA THR A 59 -7.68 -3.29 -23.24
C THR A 59 -8.69 -2.65 -24.16
N SER A 60 -9.16 -3.38 -25.19
CA SER A 60 -10.19 -2.90 -26.11
C SER A 60 -11.53 -2.72 -25.40
N LEU A 61 -11.93 -3.71 -24.59
CA LEU A 61 -13.15 -3.66 -23.79
C LEU A 61 -13.09 -2.52 -22.76
N GLY A 62 -11.96 -2.39 -22.07
CA GLY A 62 -11.70 -1.30 -21.11
C GLY A 62 -11.83 0.08 -21.75
N LYS A 63 -11.19 0.31 -22.91
CA LYS A 63 -11.30 1.57 -23.66
C LYS A 63 -12.73 1.94 -24.05
N HIS A 64 -13.60 0.95 -24.25
CA HIS A 64 -15.00 1.18 -24.56
C HIS A 64 -15.82 1.58 -23.32
N LEU A 65 -15.43 1.10 -22.14
CA LEU A 65 -16.07 1.46 -20.87
C LEU A 65 -15.64 2.85 -20.38
N GLY A 66 -14.38 3.23 -20.57
CA GLY A 66 -13.89 4.53 -20.13
C GLY A 66 -12.46 4.84 -20.57
N ALA A 67 -11.99 6.01 -20.18
CA ALA A 67 -10.63 6.45 -20.48
C ALA A 67 -9.61 5.58 -19.73
N LEU A 68 -8.61 5.08 -20.46
CA LEU A 68 -7.46 4.44 -19.84
C LEU A 68 -6.67 5.46 -19.02
N TYR A 69 -6.37 5.09 -17.78
CA TYR A 69 -5.58 5.89 -16.88
C TYR A 69 -4.11 5.85 -17.27
N ALA A 70 -3.64 6.95 -17.86
CA ALA A 70 -2.24 7.14 -18.24
C ALA A 70 -1.81 8.57 -17.90
N PRO A 71 -1.61 8.90 -16.61
CA PRO A 71 -1.28 10.26 -16.20
C PRO A 71 0.13 10.65 -16.67
N ALA A 72 0.28 11.90 -17.09
CA ALA A 72 1.60 12.48 -17.36
C ALA A 72 2.26 12.91 -16.05
N TRP A 73 3.54 12.57 -15.87
CA TRP A 73 4.33 12.96 -14.71
C TRP A 73 5.40 14.02 -15.07
N PRO A 74 5.54 15.09 -14.27
CA PRO A 74 6.65 16.02 -14.43
C PRO A 74 7.99 15.33 -14.15
N ARG A 75 9.04 15.76 -14.85
CA ARG A 75 10.38 15.15 -14.75
C ARG A 75 11.26 15.79 -13.67
N ASP A 76 10.92 17.00 -13.27
CA ASP A 76 11.72 17.92 -12.45
C ASP A 76 11.11 18.16 -11.06
N ARG A 77 10.03 17.45 -10.72
CA ARG A 77 9.34 17.57 -9.44
C ARG A 77 9.19 16.21 -8.76
N PRO A 78 9.23 16.17 -7.41
CA PRO A 78 9.00 14.94 -6.66
C PRO A 78 7.54 14.50 -6.79
N ILE A 79 7.28 13.19 -6.66
CA ILE A 79 5.92 12.67 -6.82
C ILE A 79 4.93 13.26 -5.82
N VAL A 80 5.35 13.58 -4.59
CA VAL A 80 4.48 14.16 -3.56
C VAL A 80 3.94 15.54 -3.96
N ASP A 81 4.70 16.29 -4.75
CA ASP A 81 4.31 17.61 -5.25
C ASP A 81 3.51 17.52 -6.57
N ALA A 82 3.61 16.39 -7.26
CA ALA A 82 2.98 16.17 -8.56
C ALA A 82 1.58 15.55 -8.44
N ILE A 83 1.29 14.85 -7.35
CA ILE A 83 -0.05 14.30 -7.07
C ILE A 83 -0.92 15.43 -6.53
N THR A 84 -1.98 15.78 -7.27
CA THR A 84 -2.94 16.85 -6.92
C THR A 84 -2.25 18.08 -6.32
N PRO A 85 -1.54 18.89 -7.13
CA PRO A 85 -0.70 19.99 -6.62
C PRO A 85 -1.45 21.01 -5.74
N ASP A 86 -2.75 21.20 -5.99
CA ASP A 86 -3.63 22.10 -5.22
C ASP A 86 -4.39 21.37 -4.09
N GLY A 87 -4.12 20.07 -3.91
CA GLY A 87 -4.74 19.21 -2.91
C GLY A 87 -4.05 19.25 -1.55
N SER A 88 -4.65 18.56 -0.57
CA SER A 88 -4.07 18.46 0.78
C SER A 88 -2.86 17.54 0.81
N PHE A 89 -1.78 18.00 1.44
CA PHE A 89 -0.60 17.17 1.74
C PHE A 89 -0.95 15.87 2.48
N ASP A 90 -1.90 15.93 3.42
CA ASP A 90 -2.31 14.77 4.21
C ASP A 90 -3.05 13.74 3.33
N ASP A 91 -3.77 14.17 2.31
CA ASP A 91 -4.46 13.27 1.37
C ASP A 91 -3.47 12.55 0.47
N VAL A 92 -2.47 13.28 -0.08
CA VAL A 92 -1.42 12.70 -0.92
C VAL A 92 -0.60 11.67 -0.14
N THR A 93 -0.14 12.02 1.06
CA THR A 93 0.66 11.09 1.88
C THR A 93 -0.17 9.91 2.38
N THR A 94 -1.47 10.10 2.63
CA THR A 94 -2.40 9.01 2.95
C THR A 94 -2.58 8.07 1.76
N ALA A 95 -2.77 8.60 0.55
CA ALA A 95 -2.92 7.81 -0.66
C ALA A 95 -1.66 6.98 -0.95
N LEU A 96 -0.48 7.60 -0.93
CA LEU A 96 0.82 6.94 -1.11
C LEU A 96 1.02 5.80 -0.11
N ALA A 97 0.75 6.04 1.17
CA ALA A 97 0.84 5.02 2.20
C ALA A 97 -0.20 3.90 2.03
N SER A 98 -1.40 4.24 1.56
CA SER A 98 -2.49 3.27 1.37
C SER A 98 -2.22 2.26 0.26
N VAL A 99 -1.48 2.65 -0.78
CA VAL A 99 -1.09 1.77 -1.90
C VAL A 99 0.25 1.06 -1.69
N GLY A 100 0.81 1.14 -0.48
CA GLY A 100 2.06 0.46 -0.12
C GLY A 100 3.33 1.18 -0.59
N LEU A 101 3.23 2.45 -1.00
CA LEU A 101 4.40 3.30 -1.24
C LEU A 101 4.63 4.16 0.01
N GLY A 102 5.04 3.57 1.12
CA GLY A 102 5.27 4.25 2.41
C GLY A 102 6.73 4.62 2.68
N THR A 103 7.65 4.30 1.76
CA THR A 103 9.06 4.67 1.86
C THR A 103 9.21 6.17 1.57
N VAL A 104 9.31 7.01 2.61
CA VAL A 104 9.37 8.47 2.49
C VAL A 104 10.43 8.99 1.50
N PRO A 105 11.66 8.44 1.40
CA PRO A 105 12.61 8.85 0.37
C PRO A 105 12.09 8.72 -1.07
N ALA A 106 11.21 7.76 -1.37
CA ALA A 106 10.61 7.60 -2.69
C ALA A 106 9.66 8.76 -3.03
N TRP A 107 9.01 9.36 -2.03
CA TRP A 107 8.09 10.49 -2.22
C TRP A 107 8.78 11.74 -2.74
N LEU A 108 10.06 11.88 -2.41
CA LEU A 108 10.93 13.01 -2.75
C LEU A 108 11.65 12.84 -4.10
N ARG A 109 11.40 11.75 -4.82
CA ARG A 109 12.00 11.48 -6.13
C ARG A 109 11.03 11.83 -7.26
N PRO A 110 11.52 12.30 -8.41
CA PRO A 110 10.71 12.35 -9.63
C PRO A 110 10.25 10.95 -10.05
N TYR A 111 9.10 10.87 -10.71
CA TYR A 111 8.50 9.59 -11.14
C TYR A 111 9.47 8.73 -11.95
N ALA A 112 10.28 9.33 -12.83
CA ALA A 112 11.25 8.62 -13.66
C ALA A 112 12.40 7.96 -12.89
N ALA A 113 12.64 8.37 -11.63
CA ALA A 113 13.69 7.79 -10.77
C ALA A 113 13.15 6.66 -9.87
N LEU A 114 11.88 6.32 -9.98
CA LEU A 114 11.24 5.23 -9.26
C LEU A 114 11.42 3.90 -10.01
N SER A 115 11.48 2.79 -9.27
CA SER A 115 11.36 1.45 -9.84
C SER A 115 9.97 1.23 -10.46
N ASN A 116 9.81 0.26 -11.35
CA ASN A 116 8.52 -0.03 -12.00
C ASN A 116 7.38 -0.30 -10.99
N GLY A 117 7.68 -1.00 -9.88
CA GLY A 117 6.70 -1.24 -8.82
C GLY A 117 6.34 0.02 -8.02
N GLU A 118 7.30 0.92 -7.78
CA GLU A 118 7.04 2.22 -7.16
C GLU A 118 6.25 3.15 -8.09
N GLN A 119 6.56 3.16 -9.38
CA GLN A 119 5.83 3.89 -10.42
C GLN A 119 4.37 3.45 -10.48
N PHE A 120 4.13 2.13 -10.50
CA PHE A 120 2.79 1.56 -10.44
C PHE A 120 2.00 2.06 -9.23
N ARG A 121 2.59 1.97 -8.03
CA ARG A 121 1.96 2.47 -6.80
C ARG A 121 1.76 3.99 -6.83
N ALA A 122 2.69 4.76 -7.39
CA ALA A 122 2.52 6.21 -7.53
C ALA A 122 1.32 6.56 -8.43
N ASN A 123 1.08 5.81 -9.52
CA ASN A 123 -0.11 5.96 -10.35
C ASN A 123 -1.39 5.61 -9.57
N LEU A 124 -1.38 4.54 -8.78
CA LEU A 124 -2.52 4.19 -7.93
C LEU A 124 -2.81 5.24 -6.85
N ALA A 125 -1.76 5.81 -6.23
CA ALA A 125 -1.94 6.89 -5.27
C ALA A 125 -2.56 8.13 -5.95
N ARG A 126 -2.07 8.46 -7.14
CA ARG A 126 -2.55 9.61 -7.90
C ARG A 126 -4.02 9.46 -8.30
N VAL A 127 -4.44 8.30 -8.80
CA VAL A 127 -5.85 8.07 -9.17
C VAL A 127 -6.78 8.09 -7.95
N ILE A 128 -6.32 7.64 -6.78
CA ILE A 128 -7.08 7.74 -5.52
C ILE A 128 -7.30 9.21 -5.14
N CYS A 129 -6.27 10.06 -5.29
CA CYS A 129 -6.40 11.50 -5.01
C CYS A 129 -7.26 12.23 -6.04
N GLU A 130 -7.11 11.91 -7.33
CA GLU A 130 -7.89 12.52 -8.41
C GLU A 130 -9.37 12.07 -8.38
N ALA A 131 -9.64 10.85 -7.89
CA ALA A 131 -10.96 10.26 -7.73
C ALA A 131 -11.94 10.51 -8.90
N PRO A 132 -11.53 10.25 -10.16
CA PRO A 132 -12.39 10.44 -11.33
C PRO A 132 -13.67 9.59 -11.21
N PRO A 133 -14.84 10.07 -11.70
CA PRO A 133 -16.11 9.33 -11.58
C PRO A 133 -16.05 7.91 -12.16
N LEU A 134 -15.30 7.72 -13.25
CA LEU A 134 -15.00 6.44 -13.86
C LEU A 134 -13.56 6.42 -14.37
N VAL A 135 -12.83 5.36 -14.07
CA VAL A 135 -11.46 5.14 -14.54
C VAL A 135 -11.22 3.71 -14.97
N VAL A 136 -10.40 3.52 -15.99
CA VAL A 136 -9.96 2.19 -16.43
C VAL A 136 -8.46 2.07 -16.21
N ILE A 137 -8.03 1.12 -15.40
CA ILE A 137 -6.61 0.88 -15.11
C ILE A 137 -6.19 -0.38 -15.84
N ASP A 138 -5.37 -0.23 -16.87
CA ASP A 138 -4.79 -1.37 -17.58
C ASP A 138 -3.61 -1.95 -16.78
N GLU A 139 -3.32 -3.23 -17.01
CA GLU A 139 -2.13 -3.88 -16.45
C GLU A 139 -2.00 -3.79 -14.92
N PHE A 140 -3.12 -3.84 -14.19
CA PHE A 140 -3.20 -3.58 -12.75
C PHE A 140 -2.32 -4.51 -11.87
N SER A 141 -1.72 -5.57 -12.41
CA SER A 141 -0.87 -6.48 -11.62
C SER A 141 0.30 -7.10 -12.39
N SER A 142 0.60 -6.64 -13.60
CA SER A 142 1.65 -7.21 -14.45
C SER A 142 3.07 -6.77 -14.06
N VAL A 143 3.19 -5.61 -13.41
CA VAL A 143 4.47 -4.90 -13.21
C VAL A 143 5.16 -5.18 -11.87
N VAL A 144 4.60 -6.06 -11.05
CA VAL A 144 5.10 -6.40 -9.72
C VAL A 144 5.04 -7.90 -9.45
N ASP A 145 5.82 -8.36 -8.47
CA ASP A 145 5.71 -9.72 -7.94
C ASP A 145 4.27 -10.05 -7.52
N ARG A 146 3.91 -11.33 -7.57
CA ARG A 146 2.54 -11.83 -7.33
C ARG A 146 2.03 -11.49 -5.94
N GLN A 147 2.86 -11.66 -4.90
CA GLN A 147 2.47 -11.34 -3.53
C GLN A 147 2.26 -9.83 -3.36
N ILE A 148 3.15 -9.04 -3.98
CA ILE A 148 3.03 -7.58 -4.00
C ILE A 148 1.74 -7.14 -4.70
N ALA A 149 1.42 -7.75 -5.83
CA ALA A 149 0.21 -7.45 -6.59
C ALA A 149 -1.05 -7.72 -5.75
N GLN A 150 -1.11 -8.86 -5.08
CA GLN A 150 -2.22 -9.26 -4.21
C GLN A 150 -2.41 -8.28 -3.05
N ILE A 151 -1.33 -7.96 -2.33
CA ILE A 151 -1.37 -7.02 -1.21
C ILE A 151 -1.78 -5.63 -1.69
N GLY A 152 -1.16 -5.14 -2.77
CA GLY A 152 -1.45 -3.85 -3.38
C GLY A 152 -2.90 -3.74 -3.86
N ALA A 153 -3.43 -4.82 -4.44
CA ALA A 153 -4.82 -4.91 -4.89
C ALA A 153 -5.80 -4.73 -3.72
N GLY A 154 -5.59 -5.47 -2.62
CA GLY A 154 -6.44 -5.34 -1.44
C GLY A 154 -6.31 -3.97 -0.75
N ALA A 155 -5.13 -3.36 -0.82
CA ALA A 155 -4.89 -2.03 -0.26
C ALA A 155 -5.56 -0.92 -1.09
N PHE A 156 -5.43 -0.99 -2.42
CA PHE A 156 -6.15 -0.15 -3.37
C PHE A 156 -7.67 -0.27 -3.20
N ALA A 157 -8.21 -1.48 -3.19
CA ALA A 157 -9.65 -1.71 -3.08
C ALA A 157 -10.23 -1.16 -1.78
N LYS A 158 -9.46 -1.24 -0.67
CA LYS A 158 -9.83 -0.64 0.61
C LYS A 158 -9.81 0.88 0.56
N ALA A 159 -8.83 1.48 -0.11
CA ALA A 159 -8.71 2.93 -0.23
C ALA A 159 -9.81 3.50 -1.15
N TRP A 160 -10.00 2.90 -2.32
CA TRP A 160 -11.00 3.29 -3.32
C TRP A 160 -12.42 3.29 -2.76
N ARG A 161 -12.81 2.21 -2.07
CA ARG A 161 -14.15 2.09 -1.45
C ARG A 161 -14.46 3.09 -0.34
N ARG A 162 -13.44 3.77 0.19
CA ARG A 162 -13.60 4.78 1.24
C ARG A 162 -13.76 6.19 0.69
N LEU A 163 -13.62 6.38 -0.62
CA LEU A 163 -13.78 7.67 -1.25
C LEU A 163 -15.25 8.13 -1.14
N PRO A 164 -15.51 9.35 -0.64
CA PRO A 164 -16.88 9.84 -0.45
C PRO A 164 -17.70 9.92 -1.74
N THR A 165 -17.03 10.17 -2.86
CA THR A 165 -17.65 10.29 -4.20
C THR A 165 -18.12 8.95 -4.78
N GLN A 166 -17.76 7.83 -4.14
CA GLN A 166 -18.05 6.47 -4.61
C GLN A 166 -17.73 6.27 -6.10
N PRO A 167 -16.50 6.60 -6.55
CA PRO A 167 -16.13 6.53 -7.95
C PRO A 167 -16.02 5.07 -8.43
N GLN A 168 -16.05 4.90 -9.74
CA GLN A 168 -15.97 3.60 -10.40
C GLN A 168 -14.58 3.35 -10.99
N ALA A 169 -14.01 2.18 -10.72
CA ALA A 169 -12.76 1.71 -11.30
C ALA A 169 -12.97 0.38 -12.01
N VAL A 170 -12.53 0.30 -13.26
CA VAL A 170 -12.43 -0.94 -14.04
C VAL A 170 -10.97 -1.35 -14.12
N LEU A 171 -10.63 -2.50 -13.55
CA LEU A 171 -9.27 -3.00 -13.51
C LEU A 171 -9.09 -4.08 -14.57
N LEU A 172 -8.10 -3.93 -15.44
CA LEU A 172 -7.77 -4.93 -16.45
C LEU A 172 -6.57 -5.75 -15.96
N SER A 173 -6.70 -7.08 -15.99
CA SER A 173 -5.63 -7.95 -15.51
C SER A 173 -5.60 -9.29 -16.24
N CYS A 174 -4.41 -9.87 -16.39
CA CYS A 174 -4.27 -11.27 -16.82
C CYS A 174 -4.25 -12.26 -15.64
N HIS A 175 -4.34 -11.74 -14.42
CA HIS A 175 -4.09 -12.47 -13.20
C HIS A 175 -5.38 -12.62 -12.38
N TYR A 176 -5.75 -13.86 -12.04
CA TYR A 176 -7.01 -14.19 -11.35
C TYR A 176 -6.92 -14.15 -9.83
N ASP A 177 -5.72 -14.31 -9.27
CA ASP A 177 -5.48 -14.35 -7.82
C ASP A 177 -5.73 -13.02 -7.10
N ILE A 178 -5.66 -11.88 -7.81
CA ILE A 178 -5.97 -10.57 -7.25
C ILE A 178 -7.46 -10.41 -6.93
N LEU A 179 -8.33 -11.25 -7.51
CA LEU A 179 -9.78 -11.14 -7.36
C LEU A 179 -10.22 -11.39 -5.90
N ASP A 180 -9.55 -12.28 -5.17
CA ASP A 180 -9.83 -12.53 -3.75
C ASP A 180 -9.40 -11.37 -2.85
N TRP A 181 -8.47 -10.55 -3.31
CA TRP A 181 -7.99 -9.37 -2.59
C TRP A 181 -8.80 -8.13 -2.92
N LEU A 182 -9.22 -7.97 -4.19
CA LEU A 182 -10.07 -6.88 -4.66
C LEU A 182 -11.52 -7.02 -4.18
N THR A 183 -12.00 -8.26 -4.07
CA THR A 183 -13.41 -8.61 -3.86
C THR A 183 -14.34 -7.78 -4.75
N PRO A 184 -14.15 -7.80 -6.08
CA PRO A 184 -14.80 -6.85 -6.99
C PRO A 184 -16.31 -7.04 -7.04
N ASP A 185 -17.01 -5.96 -7.36
CA ASP A 185 -18.46 -5.92 -7.47
C ASP A 185 -18.95 -6.63 -8.73
N TRP A 186 -18.10 -6.78 -9.75
CA TRP A 186 -18.34 -7.64 -10.90
C TRP A 186 -17.02 -8.07 -11.55
N VAL A 187 -17.06 -9.20 -12.26
CA VAL A 187 -15.95 -9.74 -13.05
C VAL A 187 -16.44 -10.11 -14.44
N PHE A 188 -15.69 -9.72 -15.46
CA PHE A 188 -15.86 -10.23 -16.81
C PHE A 188 -14.61 -10.99 -17.23
N ASP A 189 -14.77 -12.26 -17.58
CA ASP A 189 -13.67 -13.08 -18.09
C ASP A 189 -13.72 -13.14 -19.62
N THR A 190 -12.74 -12.50 -20.24
CA THR A 190 -12.58 -12.43 -21.70
C THR A 190 -12.22 -13.76 -22.35
N ALA A 191 -11.71 -14.76 -21.61
CA ALA A 191 -11.46 -16.09 -22.17
C ALA A 191 -12.75 -16.90 -22.32
N SER A 192 -13.62 -16.83 -21.30
CA SER A 192 -14.87 -17.58 -21.27
C SER A 192 -16.07 -16.77 -21.82
N GLY A 193 -15.92 -15.46 -21.97
CA GLY A 193 -17.03 -14.55 -22.32
C GLY A 193 -18.05 -14.41 -21.19
N THR A 194 -17.70 -14.81 -19.96
CA THR A 194 -18.64 -14.86 -18.85
C THR A 194 -18.63 -13.58 -18.02
N PHE A 195 -19.81 -13.00 -17.81
CA PHE A 195 -20.03 -11.94 -16.84
C PHE A 195 -20.57 -12.51 -15.53
N GLN A 196 -20.04 -12.04 -14.42
CA GLN A 196 -20.47 -12.46 -13.10
C GLN A 196 -20.51 -11.24 -12.17
N TRP A 197 -21.65 -11.04 -11.48
CA TRP A 197 -21.69 -10.13 -10.34
C TRP A 197 -20.83 -10.67 -9.20
N GLY A 198 -20.28 -9.76 -8.41
CA GLY A 198 -19.44 -10.05 -7.26
C GLY A 198 -20.10 -11.08 -6.36
N TRP A 199 -19.37 -12.14 -6.06
CA TRP A 199 -19.76 -13.17 -5.11
C TRP A 199 -18.92 -13.04 -3.84
N PRO A 200 -19.36 -13.64 -2.71
CA PRO A 200 -18.61 -13.59 -1.46
C PRO A 200 -17.25 -14.28 -1.61
N ARG A 201 -16.20 -13.49 -1.87
CA ARG A 201 -14.80 -13.93 -1.78
C ARG A 201 -14.30 -13.61 -0.38
N ARG A 202 -13.79 -14.61 0.32
CA ARG A 202 -13.13 -14.38 1.60
C ARG A 202 -11.70 -13.93 1.31
N ARG A 203 -11.40 -12.67 1.63
CA ARG A 203 -10.01 -12.18 1.56
C ARG A 203 -9.10 -13.14 2.33
N PRO A 204 -7.96 -13.58 1.76
CA PRO A 204 -7.05 -14.47 2.43
C PRO A 204 -6.60 -13.90 3.78
N THR A 205 -6.53 -14.76 4.79
CA THR A 205 -6.01 -14.40 6.10
C THR A 205 -4.48 -14.40 6.06
N ILE A 206 -3.88 -13.31 6.53
CA ILE A 206 -2.42 -13.22 6.69
C ILE A 206 -2.10 -13.68 8.12
N GLY A 207 -1.45 -14.84 8.25
CA GLY A 207 -0.88 -15.30 9.51
C GLY A 207 0.38 -14.49 9.82
N LEU A 208 0.36 -13.74 10.92
CA LEU A 208 1.51 -12.95 11.36
C LEU A 208 2.03 -13.50 12.69
N GLU A 209 3.22 -14.08 12.65
CA GLU A 209 3.91 -14.58 13.83
C GLU A 209 4.82 -13.49 14.40
N ILE A 210 4.85 -13.35 15.72
CA ILE A 210 5.75 -12.40 16.40
C ILE A 210 6.89 -13.20 17.03
N TYR A 211 8.11 -12.89 16.61
CA TYR A 211 9.32 -13.55 17.06
C TYR A 211 10.29 -12.55 17.70
N GLN A 212 10.85 -12.86 18.87
CA GLN A 212 11.91 -12.04 19.47
C GLN A 212 13.23 -12.31 18.74
N CYS A 213 13.81 -11.29 18.11
CA CYS A 213 15.00 -11.41 17.27
C CYS A 213 16.23 -10.72 17.88
N ARG A 214 17.39 -10.89 17.23
CA ARG A 214 18.64 -10.26 17.64
C ARG A 214 18.69 -8.83 17.12
N GLN A 215 19.40 -7.96 17.81
CA GLN A 215 19.65 -6.60 17.32
C GLN A 215 20.33 -6.58 15.94
N ALA A 216 21.19 -7.57 15.64
CA ALA A 216 21.85 -7.69 14.34
C ALA A 216 20.87 -7.86 13.17
N ASP A 217 19.70 -8.45 13.43
CA ASP A 217 18.68 -8.70 12.39
C ASP A 217 18.01 -7.39 11.92
N TRP A 218 18.22 -6.27 12.64
CA TRP A 218 17.86 -4.91 12.18
C TRP A 218 18.46 -4.55 10.83
N ALA A 219 19.61 -5.13 10.47
CA ALA A 219 20.29 -4.85 9.20
C ALA A 219 19.39 -5.09 7.98
N LEU A 220 18.47 -6.06 8.06
CA LEU A 220 17.50 -6.34 7.01
C LEU A 220 16.50 -5.19 6.80
N PHE A 221 16.12 -4.49 7.86
CA PHE A 221 15.07 -3.48 7.86
C PHE A 221 15.62 -2.04 7.80
N ALA A 222 16.88 -1.85 8.17
CA ALA A 222 17.53 -0.55 8.23
C ALA A 222 17.43 0.27 6.92
N PRO A 223 17.57 -0.32 5.71
CA PRO A 223 17.44 0.42 4.45
C PRO A 223 16.04 1.00 4.22
N HIS A 224 15.01 0.42 4.84
CA HIS A 224 13.62 0.82 4.70
C HIS A 224 13.16 1.78 5.81
N HIS A 225 14.03 2.07 6.78
CA HIS A 225 13.74 3.06 7.81
C HIS A 225 14.14 4.47 7.33
N TYR A 226 13.24 5.43 7.49
CA TYR A 226 13.43 6.81 7.02
C TYR A 226 14.48 7.62 7.79
N LEU A 227 15.06 7.07 8.87
CA LEU A 227 16.15 7.68 9.62
C LEU A 227 17.32 6.72 9.77
N ASN A 228 18.53 7.23 9.56
CA ASN A 228 19.74 6.56 9.97
C ASN A 228 20.05 6.93 11.43
N LEU A 229 19.94 5.97 12.34
CA LEU A 229 20.15 6.15 13.78
C LEU A 229 20.98 4.98 14.33
N PRO A 230 21.90 5.21 15.29
CA PRO A 230 22.66 4.13 15.91
C PRO A 230 21.72 3.14 16.62
N PRO A 231 22.12 1.90 16.93
CA PRO A 231 21.27 0.91 17.59
C PRO A 231 20.62 1.40 18.89
N MET A 232 19.43 0.89 19.26
CA MET A 232 18.86 1.21 20.57
C MET A 232 19.64 0.48 21.66
N ILE A 233 20.02 1.20 22.71
CA ILE A 233 20.71 0.61 23.86
C ILE A 233 19.70 -0.17 24.70
N ALA A 234 20.12 -1.35 25.16
CA ALA A 234 19.33 -2.23 26.03
C ALA A 234 17.91 -2.52 25.53
N ALA A 235 17.74 -2.64 24.21
CA ALA A 235 16.44 -2.89 23.59
C ALA A 235 16.18 -4.39 23.38
N THR A 236 14.92 -4.78 23.49
CA THR A 236 14.39 -6.04 22.98
C THR A 236 13.89 -5.81 21.56
N HIS A 237 14.29 -6.67 20.63
CA HIS A 237 13.93 -6.58 19.22
C HIS A 237 12.90 -7.66 18.89
N TYR A 238 11.93 -7.30 18.07
CA TYR A 238 10.90 -8.22 17.57
C TYR A 238 10.82 -8.14 16.06
N MET A 239 10.50 -9.27 15.45
CA MET A 239 10.27 -9.44 14.03
C MET A 239 8.89 -10.05 13.80
N GLY A 240 8.19 -9.58 12.77
CA GLY A 240 6.98 -10.18 12.26
C GLY A 240 7.31 -11.11 11.11
N LEU A 241 6.83 -12.36 11.16
CA LEU A 241 6.99 -13.34 10.09
C LEU A 241 5.63 -13.63 9.44
N VAL A 242 5.60 -13.73 8.11
CA VAL A 242 4.47 -14.26 7.35
C VAL A 242 5.00 -15.41 6.50
N ASP A 243 4.44 -16.60 6.66
CA ASP A 243 4.90 -17.83 6.00
C ASP A 243 6.41 -18.05 6.15
N GLY A 244 6.93 -17.77 7.35
CA GLY A 244 8.36 -17.85 7.69
C GLY A 244 9.24 -16.71 7.14
N GLN A 245 8.69 -15.79 6.34
CA GLN A 245 9.43 -14.65 5.78
C GLN A 245 9.39 -13.43 6.70
N PRO A 246 10.54 -12.76 6.97
CA PRO A 246 10.59 -11.47 7.66
C PRO A 246 9.84 -10.34 6.94
N VAL A 247 8.80 -9.80 7.58
CA VAL A 247 7.97 -8.72 6.98
C VAL A 247 7.93 -7.43 7.79
N ALA A 248 8.23 -7.49 9.08
CA ALA A 248 8.21 -6.32 9.95
C ALA A 248 9.24 -6.42 11.08
N HIS A 249 9.66 -5.28 11.60
CA HIS A 249 10.55 -5.20 12.76
C HIS A 249 10.17 -4.04 13.66
N ILE A 250 10.33 -4.22 14.98
CA ILE A 250 10.20 -3.15 15.97
C ILE A 250 11.15 -3.40 17.14
N ALA A 251 11.61 -2.32 17.78
CA ALA A 251 12.45 -2.41 18.97
C ALA A 251 11.80 -1.69 20.15
N PHE A 252 11.90 -2.31 21.32
CA PHE A 252 11.36 -1.83 22.58
C PHE A 252 12.50 -1.60 23.58
N SER A 253 12.46 -0.47 24.27
CA SER A 253 13.31 -0.19 25.43
C SER A 253 12.44 0.41 26.54
N THR A 254 12.97 0.64 27.73
CA THR A 254 12.21 1.24 28.84
C THR A 254 12.55 2.71 29.00
N ARG A 255 11.60 3.50 29.50
CA ARG A 255 11.92 4.81 30.07
C ARG A 255 12.74 4.65 31.36
N PRO A 256 13.56 5.65 31.74
CA PRO A 256 14.23 5.64 33.04
C PRO A 256 13.26 5.34 34.18
N GLY A 257 13.67 4.46 35.09
CA GLY A 257 12.83 3.97 36.19
C GLY A 257 11.83 2.87 35.81
N MET A 258 11.94 2.28 34.60
CA MET A 258 11.06 1.20 34.13
C MET A 258 9.56 1.52 34.24
N THR A 259 9.20 2.80 34.05
CA THR A 259 7.84 3.30 34.22
C THR A 259 6.93 2.99 33.03
N GLU A 260 7.50 3.01 31.82
CA GLU A 260 6.80 2.71 30.57
C GLU A 260 7.77 2.03 29.59
N ALA A 261 7.21 1.20 28.70
CA ALA A 261 7.91 0.74 27.53
C ALA A 261 7.91 1.85 26.46
N ARG A 262 8.96 1.89 25.64
CA ARG A 262 9.11 2.78 24.51
C ARG A 262 9.37 1.96 23.26
N ALA A 263 8.39 1.94 22.36
CA ALA A 263 8.50 1.31 21.07
C ALA A 263 9.01 2.31 20.02
N CYS A 264 10.01 1.90 19.24
CA CYS A 264 10.66 2.70 18.21
C CYS A 264 11.04 1.82 17.02
N ARG A 265 11.34 2.46 15.87
CA ARG A 265 11.88 1.80 14.67
C ARG A 265 10.96 0.70 14.13
N LEU A 266 9.66 0.97 14.14
CA LEU A 266 8.72 0.15 13.41
C LEU A 266 9.02 0.28 11.92
N VAL A 267 9.33 -0.83 11.29
CA VAL A 267 9.50 -0.98 9.84
C VAL A 267 8.59 -2.10 9.40
N VAL A 268 7.89 -1.87 8.29
CA VAL A 268 7.19 -2.90 7.52
C VAL A 268 7.81 -2.87 6.14
N MET A 269 8.19 -4.04 5.64
CA MET A 269 8.77 -4.18 4.31
C MET A 269 7.85 -3.56 3.25
N PRO A 270 8.37 -2.82 2.25
CA PRO A 270 7.56 -2.08 1.28
C PRO A 270 6.43 -2.89 0.62
N GLU A 271 6.71 -4.14 0.26
CA GLU A 271 5.77 -5.12 -0.28
C GLU A 271 4.56 -5.41 0.62
N TRP A 272 4.69 -5.25 1.94
CA TRP A 272 3.66 -5.55 2.96
C TRP A 272 2.96 -4.30 3.48
N GLN A 273 3.31 -3.12 2.98
CA GLN A 273 2.66 -1.86 3.35
C GLN A 273 1.24 -1.81 2.77
N GLY A 274 0.30 -1.18 3.49
CA GLY A 274 -1.12 -1.16 3.13
C GLY A 274 -1.92 -2.44 3.47
N ALA A 275 -1.27 -3.60 3.65
CA ALA A 275 -1.92 -4.85 4.08
C ALA A 275 -2.43 -4.81 5.54
N GLY A 276 -2.00 -3.83 6.34
CA GLY A 276 -2.37 -3.71 7.76
C GLY A 276 -1.47 -4.48 8.72
N VAL A 277 -0.39 -5.11 8.21
CA VAL A 277 0.61 -5.85 9.01
C VAL A 277 1.19 -4.97 10.12
N GLY A 278 1.61 -3.75 9.81
CA GLY A 278 2.29 -2.87 10.77
C GLY A 278 1.51 -2.58 12.05
N MET A 279 0.22 -2.27 11.94
CA MET A 279 -0.63 -2.00 13.12
C MET A 279 -0.87 -3.26 13.94
N ARG A 280 -1.16 -4.40 13.29
CA ARG A 280 -1.35 -5.68 13.99
C ARG A 280 -0.07 -6.12 14.72
N PHE A 281 1.08 -5.97 14.05
CA PHE A 281 2.39 -6.27 14.61
C PHE A 281 2.73 -5.40 15.82
N LEU A 282 2.54 -4.08 15.68
CA LEU A 282 2.76 -3.12 16.76
C LEU A 282 1.85 -3.45 17.97
N ASN A 283 0.55 -3.64 17.75
CA ASN A 283 -0.41 -3.93 18.80
C ASN A 283 -0.09 -5.26 19.51
N GLY A 284 0.27 -6.30 18.76
CA GLY A 284 0.68 -7.59 19.33
C GLY A 284 1.92 -7.46 20.22
N CYS A 285 2.95 -6.73 19.79
CA CYS A 285 4.12 -6.47 20.61
C CYS A 285 3.78 -5.64 21.86
N CYS A 286 2.93 -4.62 21.72
CA CYS A 286 2.47 -3.80 22.85
C CYS A 286 1.65 -4.62 23.86
N ALA A 287 0.84 -5.57 23.39
CA ALA A 287 0.07 -6.48 24.24
C ALA A 287 0.99 -7.41 25.05
N LEU A 288 2.06 -7.95 24.44
CA LEU A 288 3.07 -8.73 25.18
C LEU A 288 3.68 -7.92 26.33
N TRP A 289 4.06 -6.66 26.07
CA TRP A 289 4.64 -5.80 27.10
C TRP A 289 3.63 -5.41 28.19
N LEU A 290 2.37 -5.16 27.81
CA LEU A 290 1.30 -4.85 28.76
C LEU A 290 1.03 -6.04 29.69
N ALA A 291 1.07 -7.26 29.16
CA ALA A 291 0.89 -8.51 29.92
C ALA A 291 2.13 -8.92 30.75
N GLY A 292 3.21 -8.14 30.73
CA GLY A 292 4.46 -8.49 31.41
C GLY A 292 5.29 -9.57 30.72
N GLN A 293 4.93 -10.00 29.51
CA GLN A 293 5.67 -10.95 28.68
C GLN A 293 6.84 -10.24 27.97
N ASN A 294 7.74 -9.70 28.78
CA ASN A 294 8.96 -9.03 28.34
C ASN A 294 10.14 -9.46 29.23
N ARG A 295 11.36 -9.09 28.84
CA ARG A 295 12.60 -9.46 29.53
C ARG A 295 12.68 -9.05 31.01
N TYR A 296 11.80 -8.16 31.48
CA TYR A 296 11.77 -7.68 32.86
C TYR A 296 10.65 -8.32 33.68
N GLY A 297 9.71 -9.04 33.05
CA GLY A 297 8.55 -9.61 33.75
C GLY A 297 7.57 -8.57 34.30
N LEU A 298 7.67 -7.30 33.85
CA LEU A 298 6.86 -6.20 34.38
C LEU A 298 5.76 -5.79 33.41
N PRO A 299 4.50 -5.61 33.86
CA PRO A 299 3.43 -5.10 33.00
C PRO A 299 3.68 -3.61 32.70
N LEU A 300 3.98 -3.29 31.44
CA LEU A 300 4.35 -1.94 31.02
C LEU A 300 3.49 -1.46 29.84
N ARG A 301 2.83 -0.31 30.01
CA ARG A 301 2.20 0.40 28.89
C ARG A 301 3.27 0.89 27.92
N THR A 302 2.93 0.89 26.63
CA THR A 302 3.87 1.27 25.57
C THR A 302 3.61 2.68 25.08
N LEU A 303 4.67 3.48 25.04
CA LEU A 303 4.72 4.77 24.39
C LEU A 303 5.36 4.62 23.00
N PHE A 304 4.67 5.08 21.96
CA PHE A 304 5.11 5.04 20.57
C PHE A 304 5.11 6.44 19.98
N HIS A 305 6.16 6.80 19.25
CA HIS A 305 6.27 8.10 18.59
C HIS A 305 6.38 7.93 17.09
N THR A 306 5.59 8.70 16.35
CA THR A 306 5.63 8.69 14.89
C THR A 306 5.53 10.10 14.32
N SER A 307 6.13 10.27 13.15
CA SER A 307 5.95 11.44 12.28
C SER A 307 5.25 11.08 10.98
N HIS A 308 4.94 9.80 10.76
CA HIS A 308 4.30 9.33 9.54
C HIS A 308 2.78 9.62 9.62
N PRO A 309 2.21 10.47 8.73
CA PRO A 309 0.81 10.90 8.82
C PRO A 309 -0.18 9.73 8.83
N GLY A 310 -0.01 8.79 7.88
CA GLY A 310 -0.88 7.60 7.79
C GLY A 310 -0.87 6.71 9.05
N LEU A 311 0.28 6.52 9.70
CA LEU A 311 0.38 5.76 10.94
C LEU A 311 -0.23 6.52 12.12
N ALA A 312 -0.02 7.84 12.21
CA ALA A 312 -0.66 8.66 13.23
C ALA A 312 -2.19 8.63 13.10
N ALA A 313 -2.72 8.76 11.88
CA ALA A 313 -4.14 8.63 11.61
C ALA A 313 -4.69 7.24 11.95
N ALA A 314 -3.93 6.17 11.69
CA ALA A 314 -4.31 4.81 12.07
C ALA A 314 -4.37 4.64 13.60
N LEU A 315 -3.38 5.16 14.34
CA LEU A 315 -3.34 5.11 15.80
C LEU A 315 -4.51 5.88 16.43
N ARG A 316 -4.88 7.05 15.90
CA ARG A 316 -6.04 7.82 16.42
C ARG A 316 -7.39 7.10 16.25
N ARG A 317 -7.51 6.20 15.28
CA ARG A 317 -8.76 5.45 15.03
C ARG A 317 -8.84 4.15 15.81
N ASP A 318 -7.74 3.68 16.40
CA ASP A 318 -7.69 2.43 17.16
C ASP A 318 -7.95 2.74 18.64
N ALA A 319 -9.05 2.23 19.19
CA ALA A 319 -9.49 2.50 20.56
C ALA A 319 -8.46 2.09 21.63
N ARG A 320 -7.52 1.19 21.29
CA ARG A 320 -6.45 0.76 22.19
C ARG A 320 -5.35 1.80 22.35
N TRP A 321 -5.41 2.91 21.61
CA TRP A 321 -4.42 3.97 21.62
C TRP A 321 -5.01 5.30 22.02
N THR A 322 -4.26 6.08 22.81
CA THR A 322 -4.56 7.48 23.07
C THR A 322 -3.39 8.36 22.64
N GLN A 323 -3.67 9.48 22.00
CA GLN A 323 -2.63 10.46 21.71
C GLN A 323 -2.28 11.21 23.00
N VAL A 324 -1.00 11.23 23.36
CA VAL A 324 -0.50 11.85 24.61
C VAL A 324 0.36 13.07 24.37
N SER A 325 0.84 13.26 23.13
CA SER A 325 1.54 14.46 22.71
C SER A 325 1.40 14.70 21.21
N GLY A 326 1.55 15.96 20.80
CA GLY A 326 1.57 16.37 19.41
C GLY A 326 2.39 17.64 19.29
N MET A 327 3.69 17.50 19.03
CA MET A 327 4.53 18.64 18.72
C MET A 327 4.46 18.85 17.21
N LEU A 328 3.82 19.93 16.75
CA LEU A 328 3.67 20.25 15.32
C LEU A 328 4.85 21.07 14.78
N TYR A 329 5.74 21.53 15.66
CA TYR A 329 6.94 22.31 15.34
C TYR A 329 8.18 21.69 15.98
N GLY A 330 9.32 21.75 15.29
CA GLY A 330 10.59 21.27 15.84
C GLY A 330 10.99 22.05 17.10
N SER A 331 11.57 21.37 18.08
CA SER A 331 12.17 22.02 19.25
C SER A 331 13.37 22.90 18.85
N ASN A 332 13.50 24.05 19.51
CA ASN A 332 14.57 25.02 19.25
C ASN A 332 15.96 24.35 19.43
N LYS A 333 16.73 24.25 18.33
CA LYS A 333 18.05 23.59 18.27
C LYS A 333 19.03 24.08 19.35
N GLY A 334 18.86 25.31 19.86
CA GLY A 334 19.69 25.85 20.95
C GLY A 334 19.68 24.98 22.21
N ARG A 335 18.49 24.60 22.72
CA ARG A 335 18.36 23.83 23.97
C ARG A 335 18.90 22.39 23.85
N SER A 336 18.74 21.77 22.68
CA SER A 336 19.29 20.42 22.41
C SER A 336 20.81 20.46 22.34
N ARG A 337 21.38 21.48 21.68
CA ARG A 337 22.83 21.68 21.60
C ARG A 337 23.46 21.91 22.98
N ASP A 338 22.82 22.69 23.83
CA ASP A 338 23.33 23.00 25.18
C ASP A 338 23.25 21.80 26.14
N THR A 339 22.24 20.95 26.00
CA THR A 339 22.12 19.70 26.78
C THR A 339 23.10 18.63 26.32
N LEU A 340 23.30 18.50 25.00
CA LEU A 340 24.30 17.59 24.41
C LEU A 340 25.74 18.00 24.74
N ARG A 341 26.02 19.31 24.79
CA ARG A 341 27.34 19.83 25.20
C ARG A 341 27.65 19.51 26.66
N LYS A 342 26.63 19.46 27.52
CA LYS A 342 26.76 19.07 28.93
C LYS A 342 26.92 17.56 29.13
N SER A 343 26.44 16.74 28.20
CA SER A 343 26.48 15.28 28.30
C SER A 343 27.62 14.60 27.52
N GLY A 344 28.51 15.37 26.87
CA GLY A 344 29.65 14.84 26.10
C GLY A 344 29.29 14.04 24.86
N ALA A 345 28.02 14.09 24.40
CA ALA A 345 27.55 13.30 23.27
C ALA A 345 27.68 14.13 21.96
N GLY A 346 28.57 13.70 21.08
CA GLY A 346 28.76 14.29 19.75
C GLY A 346 27.61 13.94 18.81
N SER A 347 26.92 14.98 18.34
CA SER A 347 25.76 14.99 17.44
C SER A 347 24.39 14.77 18.10
N GLY A 348 23.45 15.66 17.76
CA GLY A 348 22.05 15.55 18.20
C GLY A 348 21.28 14.53 17.37
N PHE A 349 20.40 13.79 18.04
CA PHE A 349 19.52 12.82 17.39
C PHE A 349 18.36 13.53 16.65
N GLY A 350 18.46 13.62 15.32
CA GLY A 350 17.38 14.04 14.43
C GLY A 350 17.34 15.55 14.16
N GLY A 351 17.83 15.95 12.98
CA GLY A 351 18.21 17.33 12.66
C GLY A 351 17.21 18.22 11.90
N HIS A 352 15.95 17.84 11.74
CA HIS A 352 14.95 18.65 11.02
C HIS A 352 13.74 18.96 11.90
N PHE A 353 13.02 20.06 11.58
CA PHE A 353 11.77 20.48 12.23
C PHE A 353 10.75 19.34 12.25
N ARG A 354 10.82 18.50 13.28
CA ARG A 354 10.12 17.23 13.26
C ARG A 354 8.83 17.38 14.03
N ALA A 355 7.71 17.35 13.31
CA ALA A 355 6.44 17.10 13.95
C ALA A 355 6.47 15.66 14.51
N VAL A 356 6.44 15.51 15.83
CA VAL A 356 6.46 14.21 16.51
C VAL A 356 5.18 14.08 17.32
N GLN A 357 4.47 13.01 17.06
CA GLN A 357 3.22 12.68 17.72
C GLN A 357 3.43 11.45 18.60
N GLY A 358 3.13 11.59 19.89
CA GLY A 358 3.26 10.53 20.88
C GLY A 358 1.91 9.88 21.15
N PHE A 359 1.89 8.55 21.13
CA PHE A 359 0.72 7.73 21.39
C PHE A 359 1.04 6.72 22.48
N ARG A 360 0.10 6.49 23.39
CA ARG A 360 0.20 5.48 24.45
C ARG A 360 -0.79 4.35 24.16
N TYR A 361 -0.29 3.12 24.21
CA TYR A 361 -1.10 1.92 24.15
C TYR A 361 -1.73 1.65 25.53
N LEU A 362 -3.06 1.52 25.54
CA LEU A 362 -3.86 1.27 26.72
C LEU A 362 -4.17 -0.22 26.91
N GLY A 363 -4.21 -0.98 25.81
CA GLY A 363 -4.78 -2.34 25.79
C GLY A 363 -6.21 -2.32 25.27
N GLU A 364 -6.81 -3.50 25.09
CA GLU A 364 -8.26 -3.59 24.98
C GLU A 364 -8.81 -3.24 26.36
N GLU A 365 -9.70 -2.25 26.46
CA GLU A 365 -10.53 -2.15 27.66
C GLU A 365 -11.27 -3.48 27.74
N ASP A 366 -11.11 -4.21 28.85
CA ASP A 366 -12.06 -5.26 29.19
C ASP A 366 -13.43 -4.63 29.01
N ALA A 367 -14.17 -5.09 27.99
CA ALA A 367 -15.55 -4.71 27.82
C ALA A 367 -16.19 -4.97 29.17
N CYS A 368 -16.50 -3.89 29.91
CA CYS A 368 -17.21 -4.00 31.16
C CYS A 368 -18.40 -4.89 30.89
N THR A 369 -18.37 -6.08 31.46
CA THR A 369 -19.53 -6.93 31.64
C THR A 369 -20.52 -6.12 32.47
N SER A 370 -21.45 -5.47 31.78
CA SER A 370 -22.70 -4.98 32.34
C SER A 370 -23.82 -5.39 31.41
#